data_AF-F4JYQ5-F1
#
_entry.id   AF-F4JYQ5-F1
#
_cell.length_a   1.000
_cell.length_b   1.000
_cell.length_c   1.000
_cell.angle_alpha   90.00
_cell.angle_beta   90.00
_cell.angle_gamma   90.00
#
_symmetry.space_group_name_H-M   'P 1'
#
loop_
_entity.id
_entity.type
_entity.pdbx_description
1 polymer ?
#
loop_
_entity_poly.entity_id
_entity_poly.type
_entity_poly.pdbx_seq_one_letter_code
_entity_poly.pdbx_strand_id
1 'polypeptide(L)'
;MAVAAAAMIGLPQAYLEGKEVKETSSLVTELCRHFYTQGWVSGTGGSITMKVHDASIPKPEQLIVMSPSGVQKERMQPEDMYILSANGSIISTPSPKPYPNKPPKCTDCAPLFMKAYEMRNAGAVIHSHGMESCLVTMLNPQAKEFRITHMEMIKGIQGHGYYDELVVPIIENTAYENELTDSLTKAIEAYPKATAVLVRNHGVYIWGDSWIHAKTQAECYHYLFDAAIKLHQLGLDAATPDHGPIRRTIHSQIKDSQYEREWPRRWIVLDIEGTTTPITFVTDVLFPYARENVGKHLNLTYHTAETQEDIKLLRAQVEEDLREGVTGAVPIPHADEGKEKVIAAMVSNVEAMIRADRKITALKELQGHIWRTGFECDELKAIVFEDVADALEKWHSSGIKR
;
A
#
# COMPACT_ATOMS: atom_id res chain seq x y z
N MET A 1 33.11 -18.12 31.29
CA MET A 1 32.72 -19.43 31.83
C MET A 1 32.16 -19.41 33.26
N ALA A 2 32.20 -18.29 34.01
CA ALA A 2 31.72 -18.26 35.40
C ALA A 2 30.49 -17.34 35.67
N VAL A 3 29.88 -16.73 34.64
CA VAL A 3 28.73 -15.80 34.81
C VAL A 3 27.39 -16.45 34.40
N ALA A 4 27.42 -17.62 33.75
CA ALA A 4 26.21 -18.32 33.28
C ALA A 4 25.51 -19.17 34.36
N ALA A 5 26.12 -19.35 35.54
CA ALA A 5 25.65 -20.32 36.54
C ALA A 5 24.67 -19.73 37.59
N ALA A 6 24.44 -18.41 37.60
CA ALA A 6 23.71 -17.75 38.70
C ALA A 6 22.23 -17.40 38.41
N ALA A 7 21.71 -17.67 37.20
CA ALA A 7 20.32 -17.32 36.83
C ALA A 7 19.29 -18.46 36.98
N MET A 8 19.72 -19.65 37.42
CA MET A 8 18.92 -20.87 37.53
C MET A 8 18.11 -20.97 38.86
N ILE A 9 17.63 -19.87 39.42
CA ILE A 9 16.85 -19.91 40.66
C ILE A 9 15.35 -19.97 40.33
N GLY A 10 14.82 -21.19 40.27
CA GLY A 10 13.40 -21.46 40.57
C GLY A 10 12.50 -21.96 39.43
N LEU A 11 12.92 -21.89 38.17
CA LEU A 11 12.11 -22.42 37.05
C LEU A 11 12.49 -23.89 36.78
N PRO A 12 11.54 -24.84 36.79
CA PRO A 12 11.84 -26.23 36.47
C PRO A 12 12.40 -26.34 35.05
N GLN A 13 13.54 -27.03 34.87
CA GLN A 13 14.10 -27.37 33.54
C GLN A 13 13.03 -27.97 32.61
N ALA A 14 12.07 -28.70 33.20
CA ALA A 14 10.91 -29.25 32.52
C ALA A 14 10.01 -28.21 31.82
N TYR A 15 9.88 -26.99 32.36
CA TYR A 15 9.09 -25.93 31.72
C TYR A 15 9.85 -25.35 30.51
N LEU A 16 11.16 -25.16 30.62
CA LEU A 16 11.99 -24.68 29.52
C LEU A 16 11.97 -25.63 28.31
N GLU A 17 11.98 -26.93 28.57
CA GLU A 17 11.91 -27.99 27.54
C GLU A 17 10.47 -28.37 27.17
N GLY A 18 9.50 -27.69 27.78
CA GLY A 18 8.06 -27.92 27.66
C GLY A 18 7.53 -27.72 26.25
N LYS A 19 6.32 -28.23 26.02
CA LYS A 19 5.63 -28.18 24.73
C LYS A 19 5.29 -26.72 24.37
N GLU A 20 4.85 -25.96 25.35
CA GLU A 20 4.37 -24.58 25.24
C GLU A 20 5.49 -23.66 24.73
N VAL A 21 6.72 -23.83 25.23
CA VAL A 21 7.90 -23.07 24.77
C VAL A 21 8.21 -23.39 23.31
N LYS A 22 8.18 -24.68 22.92
CA LYS A 22 8.45 -25.12 21.55
C LYS A 22 7.40 -24.60 20.55
N GLU A 23 6.13 -24.66 20.93
CA GLU A 23 5.02 -24.11 20.13
C GLU A 23 5.15 -22.59 20.00
N THR A 24 5.47 -21.89 21.09
CA THR A 24 5.69 -20.43 21.09
C THR A 24 6.86 -20.05 20.18
N SER A 25 7.99 -20.74 20.25
CA SER A 25 9.14 -20.52 19.35
C SER A 25 8.80 -20.79 17.89
N SER A 26 8.03 -21.85 17.62
CA SER A 26 7.57 -22.16 16.26
C SER A 26 6.68 -21.06 15.71
N LEU A 27 5.73 -20.58 16.50
CA LEU A 27 4.83 -19.49 16.15
C LEU A 27 5.61 -18.18 15.88
N VAL A 28 6.62 -17.86 16.69
CA VAL A 28 7.49 -16.69 16.43
C VAL A 28 8.15 -16.80 15.05
N THR A 29 8.67 -17.97 14.67
CA THR A 29 9.28 -18.15 13.34
C THR A 29 8.26 -17.99 12.20
N GLU A 30 7.05 -18.52 12.38
CA GLU A 30 5.97 -18.42 11.41
C GLU A 30 5.54 -16.97 11.22
N LEU A 31 5.31 -16.24 12.31
CA LEU A 31 4.95 -14.83 12.28
C LEU A 31 6.03 -13.98 11.62
N CYS A 32 7.32 -14.23 11.91
CA CYS A 32 8.40 -13.49 11.25
C CYS A 32 8.48 -13.76 9.74
N ARG A 33 8.19 -14.98 9.27
CA ARG A 33 8.06 -15.26 7.83
C ARG A 33 6.92 -14.46 7.22
N HIS A 34 5.78 -14.42 7.88
CA HIS A 34 4.65 -13.62 7.41
C HIS A 34 4.98 -12.11 7.42
N PHE A 35 5.53 -11.57 8.50
CA PHE A 35 5.90 -10.16 8.61
C PHE A 35 6.97 -9.77 7.58
N TYR A 36 7.87 -10.67 7.21
CA TYR A 36 8.82 -10.45 6.14
C TYR A 36 8.11 -10.25 4.79
N THR A 37 7.09 -11.07 4.48
CA THR A 37 6.29 -10.91 3.25
C THR A 37 5.48 -9.61 3.22
N GLN A 38 5.14 -9.05 4.39
CA GLN A 38 4.50 -7.73 4.53
C GLN A 38 5.53 -6.56 4.48
N GLY A 39 6.83 -6.86 4.45
CA GLY A 39 7.91 -5.87 4.45
C GLY A 39 8.30 -5.32 5.83
N TRP A 40 7.67 -5.79 6.91
CA TRP A 40 7.83 -5.23 8.27
C TRP A 40 9.17 -5.58 8.94
N VAL A 41 9.77 -6.70 8.57
CA VAL A 41 11.01 -7.22 9.20
C VAL A 41 12.09 -7.55 8.16
N SER A 42 12.21 -6.67 7.15
CA SER A 42 13.19 -6.81 6.06
C SER A 42 14.62 -6.41 6.50
N GLY A 43 15.64 -6.89 5.78
CA GLY A 43 17.02 -6.44 6.00
C GLY A 43 17.60 -6.76 7.39
N THR A 44 17.10 -7.80 8.06
CA THR A 44 17.38 -8.16 9.49
C THR A 44 16.77 -7.23 10.54
N GLY A 45 16.12 -6.15 10.10
CA GLY A 45 15.40 -5.18 10.92
C GLY A 45 14.09 -5.72 11.47
N GLY A 46 13.52 -4.97 12.42
CA GLY A 46 12.37 -5.40 13.20
C GLY A 46 12.64 -6.65 14.07
N SER A 47 11.67 -6.99 14.91
CA SER A 47 11.76 -8.09 15.86
C SER A 47 10.39 -8.42 16.45
N ILE A 48 10.24 -9.61 17.00
CA ILE A 48 9.05 -9.98 17.77
C ILE A 48 9.48 -10.66 19.07
N THR A 49 8.69 -10.44 20.11
CA THR A 49 8.76 -11.17 21.36
C THR A 49 7.36 -11.56 21.82
N MET A 50 7.28 -12.68 22.53
CA MET A 50 6.02 -13.23 23.01
C MET A 50 6.22 -13.93 24.35
N LYS A 51 5.28 -13.76 25.28
CA LYS A 51 5.20 -14.59 26.47
C LYS A 51 4.70 -15.99 26.10
N VAL A 52 5.32 -17.01 26.68
CA VAL A 52 4.94 -18.42 26.52
C VAL A 52 3.57 -18.61 27.13
N HIS A 53 2.57 -18.92 26.30
CA HIS A 53 1.20 -19.07 26.75
C HIS A 53 0.99 -20.42 27.44
N ASP A 54 1.27 -20.45 28.75
CA ASP A 54 0.98 -21.57 29.63
C ASP A 54 -0.15 -21.18 30.58
N ALA A 55 -1.31 -21.84 30.45
CA ALA A 55 -2.49 -21.55 31.26
C ALA A 55 -2.31 -21.88 32.76
N SER A 56 -1.30 -22.68 33.11
CA SER A 56 -0.97 -23.02 34.50
C SER A 56 -0.11 -21.96 35.18
N ILE A 57 0.44 -21.00 34.43
CA ILE A 57 1.36 -19.97 34.93
C ILE A 57 0.75 -18.58 34.71
N PRO A 58 0.67 -17.72 35.73
CA PRO A 58 0.21 -16.34 35.56
C PRO A 58 1.01 -15.60 34.49
N LYS A 59 0.33 -14.85 33.61
CA LYS A 59 0.97 -14.12 32.50
C LYS A 59 2.20 -13.30 32.91
N PRO A 60 2.21 -12.55 34.03
CA PRO A 60 3.40 -11.81 34.45
C PRO A 60 4.63 -12.70 34.69
N GLU A 61 4.43 -13.95 35.13
CA GLU A 61 5.47 -14.92 35.47
C GLU A 61 5.89 -15.84 34.31
N GLN A 62 5.13 -15.82 33.21
CA GLN A 62 5.47 -16.61 32.01
C GLN A 62 6.82 -16.22 31.41
N LEU A 63 7.52 -17.24 30.89
CA LEU A 63 8.74 -17.10 30.11
C LEU A 63 8.50 -16.24 28.87
N ILE A 64 9.56 -15.66 28.35
CA ILE A 64 9.53 -14.79 27.18
C ILE A 64 10.38 -15.43 26.09
N VAL A 65 9.77 -15.67 24.92
CA VAL A 65 10.46 -16.03 23.69
C VAL A 65 10.82 -14.75 22.95
N MET A 66 12.06 -14.66 22.48
CA MET A 66 12.57 -13.46 21.83
C MET A 66 13.38 -13.81 20.58
N SER A 67 13.05 -13.13 19.48
CA SER A 67 13.77 -13.32 18.23
C SER A 67 15.19 -12.71 18.29
N PRO A 68 16.20 -13.36 17.68
CA PRO A 68 17.56 -12.84 17.63
C PRO A 68 17.71 -11.62 16.68
N SER A 69 18.70 -10.78 16.98
CA SER A 69 19.12 -9.68 16.10
C SER A 69 20.13 -10.13 15.03
N GLY A 70 20.17 -9.40 13.92
CA GLY A 70 21.15 -9.59 12.85
C GLY A 70 21.00 -10.86 12.01
N VAL A 71 19.84 -11.52 12.09
CA VAL A 71 19.52 -12.71 11.28
C VAL A 71 18.40 -12.42 10.28
N GLN A 72 18.37 -13.19 9.19
CA GLN A 72 17.27 -13.25 8.23
C GLN A 72 16.01 -13.76 8.93
N LYS A 73 15.05 -12.87 9.18
CA LYS A 73 13.87 -13.12 10.03
C LYS A 73 12.95 -14.20 9.45
N GLU A 74 12.86 -14.28 8.14
CA GLU A 74 12.11 -15.29 7.39
C GLU A 74 12.76 -16.69 7.40
N ARG A 75 14.04 -16.79 7.76
CA ARG A 75 14.78 -18.07 7.79
C ARG A 75 15.03 -18.62 9.19
N MET A 76 14.57 -17.91 10.21
CA MET A 76 14.70 -18.35 11.60
C MET A 76 14.04 -19.72 11.81
N GLN A 77 14.68 -20.52 12.64
CA GLN A 77 14.17 -21.79 13.14
C GLN A 77 13.83 -21.68 14.63
N PRO A 78 12.98 -22.56 15.18
CA PRO A 78 12.59 -22.47 16.59
C PRO A 78 13.78 -22.51 17.56
N GLU A 79 14.86 -23.19 17.18
CA GLU A 79 16.09 -23.32 17.95
C GLU A 79 16.97 -22.05 17.93
N ASP A 80 16.62 -21.07 17.08
CA ASP A 80 17.30 -19.77 17.01
C ASP A 80 16.80 -18.77 18.06
N MET A 81 15.75 -19.12 18.80
CA MET A 81 15.12 -18.21 19.77
C MET A 81 15.90 -18.10 21.07
N TYR A 82 15.88 -16.91 21.66
CA TYR A 82 16.25 -16.70 23.06
C TYR A 82 15.05 -16.97 23.96
N ILE A 83 15.30 -17.61 25.10
CA ILE A 83 14.31 -17.75 26.16
C ILE A 83 14.76 -16.93 27.36
N LEU A 84 13.91 -16.00 27.78
CA LEU A 84 14.13 -15.11 28.91
C LEU A 84 13.14 -15.44 30.02
N SER A 85 13.53 -15.17 31.27
CA SER A 85 12.62 -15.14 32.41
C SER A 85 11.64 -13.97 32.29
N ALA A 86 10.62 -13.97 33.14
CA ALA A 86 9.66 -12.86 33.27
C ALA A 86 10.31 -11.49 33.54
N ASN A 87 11.49 -11.46 34.19
CA ASN A 87 12.24 -10.23 34.47
C ASN A 87 13.25 -9.84 33.37
N GLY A 88 13.25 -10.55 32.24
CA GLY A 88 14.12 -10.27 31.09
C GLY A 88 15.54 -10.86 31.19
N SER A 89 15.82 -11.70 32.19
CA SER A 89 17.12 -12.40 32.28
C SER A 89 17.17 -13.56 31.29
N ILE A 90 18.28 -13.70 30.55
CA ILE A 90 18.44 -14.78 29.57
C ILE A 90 18.61 -16.13 30.30
N ILE A 91 17.71 -17.07 30.02
CA ILE A 91 17.73 -18.45 30.54
C ILE A 91 18.33 -19.41 29.51
N SER A 92 17.98 -19.23 28.23
CA SER A 92 18.47 -20.07 27.13
C SER A 92 18.88 -19.22 25.94
N THR A 93 19.99 -19.61 25.30
CA THR A 93 20.56 -18.96 24.13
C THR A 93 20.63 -19.95 22.97
N PRO A 94 20.42 -19.49 21.72
CA PRO A 94 20.58 -20.34 20.55
C PRO A 94 22.03 -20.81 20.39
N SER A 95 22.20 -22.00 19.82
CA SER A 95 23.52 -22.54 19.53
C SER A 95 24.20 -21.77 18.39
N PRO A 96 25.52 -21.51 18.45
CA PRO A 96 26.23 -20.89 17.35
C PRO A 96 26.12 -21.77 16.09
N LYS A 97 25.67 -21.17 14.98
CA LYS A 97 25.66 -21.83 13.68
C LYS A 97 27.04 -21.69 13.00
N PRO A 98 27.47 -22.67 12.19
CA PRO A 98 28.71 -22.56 11.43
C PRO A 98 28.65 -21.41 10.41
N TYR A 99 29.83 -21.01 9.93
CA TYR A 99 30.00 -20.01 8.87
C TYR A 99 29.03 -20.27 7.70
N PRO A 100 28.39 -19.23 7.11
CA PRO A 100 28.64 -17.80 7.24
C PRO A 100 27.92 -17.10 8.42
N ASN A 101 27.27 -17.85 9.31
CA ASN A 101 26.45 -17.26 10.36
C ASN A 101 27.32 -16.72 11.50
N LYS A 102 27.08 -15.46 11.91
CA LYS A 102 27.58 -14.97 13.19
C LYS A 102 26.74 -15.58 14.32
N PRO A 103 27.30 -15.80 15.52
CA PRO A 103 26.51 -16.14 16.68
C PRO A 103 25.36 -15.14 16.83
N PRO A 104 24.11 -15.59 16.96
CA PRO A 104 22.98 -14.68 17.15
C PRO A 104 23.26 -13.84 18.40
N LYS A 105 22.84 -12.57 18.36
CA LYS A 105 22.78 -11.74 19.55
C LYS A 105 21.33 -11.63 20.00
N CYS A 106 21.12 -11.51 21.31
CA CYS A 106 19.81 -11.08 21.80
C CYS A 106 19.52 -9.69 21.21
N THR A 107 18.26 -9.41 20.91
CA THR A 107 17.90 -8.19 20.18
C THR A 107 18.17 -6.93 21.00
N ASP A 108 18.71 -5.90 20.35
CA ASP A 108 18.93 -4.59 20.98
C ASP A 108 17.60 -3.91 21.37
N CYS A 109 16.47 -4.37 20.80
CA CYS A 109 15.10 -4.02 21.18
C CYS A 109 14.67 -4.60 22.55
N ALA A 110 15.43 -5.52 23.16
CA ALA A 110 14.99 -6.24 24.35
C ALA A 110 14.59 -5.31 25.51
N PRO A 111 15.34 -4.24 25.86
CA PRO A 111 14.92 -3.30 26.91
C PRO A 111 13.58 -2.61 26.60
N LEU A 112 13.33 -2.28 25.33
CA LEU A 112 12.10 -1.63 24.87
C LEU A 112 10.90 -2.56 25.00
N PHE A 113 11.08 -3.82 24.63
CA PHE A 113 10.07 -4.86 24.80
C PHE A 113 9.74 -5.11 26.27
N MET A 114 10.74 -5.15 27.14
CA MET A 114 10.52 -5.30 28.58
C MET A 114 9.66 -4.17 29.15
N LYS A 115 9.78 -2.93 28.65
CA LYS A 115 8.91 -1.82 29.08
C LYS A 115 7.44 -2.05 28.74
N ALA A 116 7.14 -2.60 27.57
CA ALA A 116 5.76 -2.97 27.24
C ALA A 116 5.23 -4.10 28.15
N TYR A 117 6.06 -5.09 28.49
CA TYR A 117 5.67 -6.12 29.46
C TYR A 117 5.42 -5.56 30.86
N GLU A 118 6.33 -4.74 31.38
CA GLU A 118 6.28 -4.15 32.72
C GLU A 118 5.12 -3.16 32.87
N MET A 119 4.96 -2.24 31.91
CA MET A 119 4.06 -1.09 32.06
C MET A 119 2.68 -1.31 31.45
N ARG A 120 2.52 -2.34 30.62
CA ARG A 120 1.25 -2.65 29.92
C ARG A 120 0.79 -4.09 30.06
N ASN A 121 1.52 -4.93 30.80
CA ASN A 121 1.20 -6.34 30.94
C ASN A 121 0.96 -7.00 29.56
N ALA A 122 1.79 -6.66 28.58
CA ALA A 122 1.69 -7.18 27.22
C ALA A 122 1.86 -8.72 27.22
N GLY A 123 1.24 -9.40 26.27
CA GLY A 123 1.49 -10.80 25.96
C GLY A 123 2.44 -10.98 24.78
N ALA A 124 2.51 -9.98 23.89
CA ALA A 124 3.46 -9.96 22.78
C ALA A 124 3.77 -8.51 22.37
N VAL A 125 4.94 -8.32 21.78
CA VAL A 125 5.40 -7.04 21.24
C VAL A 125 6.03 -7.27 19.87
N ILE A 126 5.64 -6.43 18.91
CA ILE A 126 6.13 -6.42 17.53
C ILE A 126 6.87 -5.11 17.31
N HIS A 127 8.09 -5.21 16.81
CA HIS A 127 8.83 -4.10 16.27
C HIS A 127 8.89 -4.23 14.75
N SER A 128 8.34 -3.25 14.05
CA SER A 128 8.28 -3.22 12.60
C SER A 128 9.08 -2.05 12.05
N HIS A 129 9.81 -2.29 10.96
CA HIS A 129 10.51 -1.32 10.12
C HIS A 129 9.74 -1.08 8.81
N GLY A 130 8.42 -1.29 8.81
CA GLY A 130 7.58 -1.06 7.64
C GLY A 130 7.72 0.37 7.10
N MET A 131 7.79 0.49 5.77
CA MET A 131 8.12 1.74 5.09
C MET A 131 7.13 2.86 5.42
N GLU A 132 5.83 2.54 5.43
CA GLU A 132 4.76 3.44 5.84
C GLU A 132 4.90 3.93 7.28
N SER A 133 5.31 3.08 8.22
CA SER A 133 5.56 3.52 9.60
C SER A 133 6.76 4.47 9.71
N CYS A 134 7.76 4.32 8.83
CA CYS A 134 8.87 5.26 8.71
C CYS A 134 8.42 6.58 8.06
N LEU A 135 7.79 6.52 6.88
CA LEU A 135 7.40 7.69 6.09
C LEU A 135 6.32 8.56 6.75
N VAL A 136 5.37 7.96 7.49
CA VAL A 136 4.31 8.73 8.13
C VAL A 136 4.88 9.73 9.16
N THR A 137 6.00 9.37 9.81
CA THR A 137 6.70 10.25 10.74
C THR A 137 7.41 11.42 10.05
N MET A 138 7.61 11.35 8.73
CA MET A 138 8.29 12.39 7.95
C MET A 138 7.32 13.42 7.34
N LEU A 139 6.02 13.11 7.28
CA LEU A 139 5.01 14.02 6.71
C LEU A 139 5.00 15.38 7.43
N ASN A 140 5.20 15.36 8.74
CA ASN A 140 5.45 16.55 9.54
C ASN A 140 6.62 16.28 10.52
N PRO A 141 7.85 16.72 10.19
CA PRO A 141 9.03 16.50 11.04
C PRO A 141 8.93 17.10 12.44
N GLN A 142 8.03 18.06 12.67
CA GLN A 142 7.82 18.69 13.98
C GLN A 142 6.70 18.03 14.80
N ALA A 143 5.91 17.14 14.20
CA ALA A 143 4.80 16.48 14.89
C ALA A 143 5.32 15.49 15.92
N LYS A 144 4.79 15.56 17.14
CA LYS A 144 5.07 14.60 18.23
C LYS A 144 4.08 13.44 18.27
N GLU A 145 3.08 13.47 17.41
CA GLU A 145 1.97 12.54 17.38
C GLU A 145 1.57 12.30 15.93
N PHE A 146 1.22 11.06 15.62
CA PHE A 146 0.41 10.69 14.47
C PHE A 146 -1.06 10.71 14.89
N ARG A 147 -1.92 11.27 14.04
CA ARG A 147 -3.37 11.42 14.28
C ARG A 147 -4.14 10.98 13.05
N ILE A 148 -5.18 10.16 13.25
CA ILE A 148 -6.11 9.76 12.20
C ILE A 148 -7.50 9.50 12.78
N THR A 149 -8.57 9.81 12.05
CA THR A 149 -9.95 9.59 12.50
C THR A 149 -10.83 9.03 11.37
N HIS A 150 -12.06 8.61 11.67
CA HIS A 150 -13.09 8.24 10.68
C HIS A 150 -12.67 7.13 9.68
N MET A 151 -11.82 6.20 10.12
CA MET A 151 -11.36 5.05 9.34
C MET A 151 -11.80 3.75 10.02
N GLU A 152 -12.37 2.82 9.25
CA GLU A 152 -12.90 1.54 9.79
C GLU A 152 -11.85 0.73 10.55
N MET A 153 -10.59 0.77 10.10
CA MET A 153 -9.49 0.03 10.70
C MET A 153 -9.10 0.53 12.11
N ILE A 154 -9.57 1.72 12.54
CA ILE A 154 -9.38 2.21 13.91
C ILE A 154 -10.05 1.28 14.92
N LYS A 155 -11.17 0.63 14.56
CA LYS A 155 -11.88 -0.34 15.43
C LYS A 155 -11.05 -1.56 15.79
N GLY A 156 -10.01 -1.86 15.02
CA GLY A 156 -9.06 -2.94 15.31
C GLY A 156 -8.01 -2.56 16.36
N ILE A 157 -7.96 -1.29 16.77
CA ILE A 157 -7.08 -0.79 17.83
C ILE A 157 -7.81 -0.81 19.18
N GLN A 158 -7.15 -1.36 20.21
CA GLN A 158 -7.75 -1.51 21.53
C GLN A 158 -8.33 -0.18 22.04
N GLY A 159 -9.60 -0.21 22.44
CA GLY A 159 -10.27 0.93 23.08
C GLY A 159 -10.72 2.04 22.13
N HIS A 160 -10.77 1.80 20.81
CA HIS A 160 -11.23 2.78 19.83
C HIS A 160 -12.42 2.26 19.01
N GLY A 161 -13.31 3.17 18.62
CA GLY A 161 -14.40 2.99 17.66
C GLY A 161 -14.16 3.79 16.39
N TYR A 162 -15.10 3.68 15.44
CA TYR A 162 -14.99 4.31 14.12
C TYR A 162 -14.82 5.84 14.16
N TYR A 163 -15.57 6.52 15.04
CA TYR A 163 -15.57 7.98 15.17
C TYR A 163 -14.47 8.52 16.08
N ASP A 164 -13.70 7.64 16.73
CA ASP A 164 -12.64 8.08 17.62
C ASP A 164 -11.45 8.62 16.81
N GLU A 165 -10.70 9.52 17.44
CA GLU A 165 -9.39 9.93 16.95
C GLU A 165 -8.33 8.97 17.52
N LEU A 166 -7.60 8.30 16.64
CA LEU A 166 -6.43 7.51 17.02
C LEU A 166 -5.22 8.43 17.10
N VAL A 167 -4.58 8.44 18.27
CA VAL A 167 -3.33 9.18 18.53
C VAL A 167 -2.21 8.19 18.83
N VAL A 168 -1.11 8.28 18.10
CA VAL A 168 0.11 7.48 18.32
C VAL A 168 1.30 8.41 18.58
N PRO A 169 1.96 8.34 19.75
CA PRO A 169 3.12 9.17 20.02
C PRO A 169 4.29 8.84 19.09
N ILE A 170 5.04 9.88 18.70
CA ILE A 170 6.26 9.80 17.90
C ILE A 170 7.44 10.21 18.78
N ILE A 171 8.42 9.32 18.94
CA ILE A 171 9.69 9.62 19.59
C ILE A 171 10.80 9.81 18.55
N GLU A 172 11.82 10.60 18.90
CA GLU A 172 12.99 10.79 18.05
C GLU A 172 13.90 9.56 18.10
N ASN A 173 14.50 9.23 16.96
CA ASN A 173 15.43 8.12 16.85
C ASN A 173 16.79 8.45 17.45
N THR A 174 17.53 7.42 17.83
CA THR A 174 18.91 7.48 18.35
C THR A 174 19.80 6.56 17.54
N ALA A 175 21.12 6.71 17.66
CA ALA A 175 22.07 5.86 16.94
C ALA A 175 22.06 4.42 17.45
N TYR A 176 21.73 4.24 18.74
CA TYR A 176 21.66 2.93 19.39
C TYR A 176 20.28 2.72 20.00
N GLU A 177 19.67 1.56 19.74
CA GLU A 177 18.29 1.26 20.14
C GLU A 177 18.10 1.30 21.66
N ASN A 178 19.09 0.88 22.45
CA ASN A 178 19.03 0.90 23.91
C ASN A 178 18.84 2.32 24.48
N GLU A 179 19.27 3.37 23.77
CA GLU A 179 19.08 4.76 24.16
C GLU A 179 17.62 5.25 23.99
N LEU A 180 16.80 4.53 23.23
CA LEU A 180 15.36 4.83 23.06
C LEU A 180 14.54 4.45 24.29
N THR A 181 15.08 3.67 25.23
CA THR A 181 14.31 3.12 26.36
C THR A 181 13.65 4.22 27.19
N ASP A 182 14.34 5.33 27.46
CA ASP A 182 13.82 6.42 28.27
C ASP A 182 12.72 7.21 27.56
N SER A 183 12.90 7.51 26.27
CA SER A 183 11.90 8.24 25.48
C SER A 183 10.65 7.38 25.24
N LEU A 184 10.82 6.09 24.97
CA LEU A 184 9.74 5.11 24.89
C LEU A 184 8.97 5.04 26.22
N THR A 185 9.67 4.93 27.36
CA THR A 185 9.05 4.86 28.68
C THR A 185 8.18 6.10 28.94
N LYS A 186 8.73 7.30 28.68
CA LYS A 186 7.97 8.56 28.82
C LYS A 186 6.76 8.63 27.89
N ALA A 187 6.89 8.15 26.65
CA ALA A 187 5.77 8.08 25.72
C ALA A 187 4.70 7.10 26.20
N ILE A 188 5.08 5.93 26.72
CA ILE A 188 4.15 4.99 27.33
C ILE A 188 3.46 5.67 28.53
N GLU A 189 4.16 6.33 29.44
CA GLU A 189 3.53 7.03 30.59
C GLU A 189 2.55 8.12 30.17
N ALA A 190 2.94 8.96 29.20
CA ALA A 190 2.12 10.08 28.74
C ALA A 190 0.86 9.63 27.96
N TYR A 191 0.90 8.47 27.31
CA TYR A 191 -0.20 7.95 26.50
C TYR A 191 -0.68 6.59 27.05
N PRO A 192 -1.45 6.58 28.17
CA PRO A 192 -1.85 5.36 28.87
C PRO A 192 -2.68 4.39 28.01
N LYS A 193 -3.42 4.91 27.03
CA LYS A 193 -4.25 4.12 26.10
C LYS A 193 -3.51 3.66 24.85
N ALA A 194 -2.29 4.14 24.59
CA ALA A 194 -1.58 3.76 23.38
C ALA A 194 -1.18 2.28 23.44
N THR A 195 -1.32 1.60 22.31
CA THR A 195 -0.79 0.25 22.07
C THR A 195 0.35 0.24 21.06
N ALA A 196 0.81 1.44 20.65
CA ALA A 196 1.99 1.62 19.81
C ALA A 196 2.74 2.93 20.10
N VAL A 197 4.03 2.95 19.75
CA VAL A 197 4.88 4.14 19.68
C VAL A 197 5.65 4.12 18.37
N LEU A 198 5.58 5.22 17.63
CA LEU A 198 6.37 5.44 16.42
C LEU A 198 7.76 5.99 16.79
N VAL A 199 8.78 5.54 16.07
CA VAL A 199 10.15 6.03 16.16
C VAL A 199 10.49 6.69 14.83
N ARG A 200 10.76 8.00 14.84
CA ARG A 200 10.94 8.78 13.62
C ARG A 200 12.05 8.22 12.73
N ASN A 201 11.82 8.12 11.43
CA ASN A 201 12.80 7.60 10.46
C ASN A 201 13.31 6.17 10.77
N HIS A 202 12.52 5.38 11.52
CA HIS A 202 12.92 4.04 11.97
C HIS A 202 11.77 3.06 11.79
N GLY A 203 10.67 3.24 12.52
CA GLY A 203 9.59 2.26 12.51
C GLY A 203 8.63 2.42 13.67
N VAL A 204 8.07 1.31 14.15
CA VAL A 204 7.04 1.30 15.20
C VAL A 204 7.22 0.12 16.16
N TYR A 205 6.87 0.35 17.43
CA TYR A 205 6.71 -0.68 18.45
C TYR A 205 5.23 -0.82 18.78
N ILE A 206 4.68 -2.03 18.69
CA ILE A 206 3.25 -2.33 18.89
C ILE A 206 3.12 -3.48 19.87
N TRP A 207 2.20 -3.39 20.83
CA TRP A 207 1.96 -4.46 21.81
C TRP A 207 0.48 -4.79 21.97
N GLY A 208 0.21 -6.01 22.41
CA GLY A 208 -1.14 -6.49 22.71
C GLY A 208 -1.13 -7.42 23.92
N ASP A 209 -2.32 -7.73 24.44
CA ASP A 209 -2.49 -8.67 25.56
C ASP A 209 -2.11 -10.12 25.21
N SER A 210 -2.08 -10.42 23.91
CA SER A 210 -1.75 -11.68 23.25
C SER A 210 -1.08 -11.39 21.90
N TRP A 211 -0.47 -12.41 21.29
CA TRP A 211 0.12 -12.29 19.95
C TRP A 211 -0.93 -12.01 18.87
N ILE A 212 -2.14 -12.55 19.02
CA ILE A 212 -3.26 -12.33 18.11
C ILE A 212 -3.58 -10.85 18.08
N HIS A 213 -3.77 -10.27 19.28
CA HIS A 213 -4.11 -8.87 19.41
C HIS A 213 -2.97 -7.93 18.97
N ALA A 214 -1.71 -8.24 19.34
CA ALA A 214 -0.56 -7.48 18.88
C ALA A 214 -0.46 -7.48 17.34
N LYS A 215 -0.65 -8.65 16.71
CA LYS A 215 -0.65 -8.79 15.25
C LYS A 215 -1.81 -8.03 14.60
N THR A 216 -3.05 -8.21 15.07
CA THR A 216 -4.22 -7.54 14.51
C THR A 216 -4.08 -6.02 14.58
N GLN A 217 -3.62 -5.49 15.72
CA GLN A 217 -3.35 -4.05 15.84
C GLN A 217 -2.21 -3.61 14.94
N ALA A 218 -1.17 -4.42 14.75
CA ALA A 218 -0.09 -4.10 13.82
C ALA A 218 -0.61 -3.96 12.38
N GLU A 219 -1.44 -4.90 11.92
CA GLU A 219 -2.08 -4.81 10.60
C GLU A 219 -2.92 -3.53 10.46
N CYS A 220 -3.67 -3.16 11.50
CA CYS A 220 -4.46 -1.94 11.52
C CYS A 220 -3.57 -0.67 11.51
N TYR A 221 -2.52 -0.62 12.33
CA TYR A 221 -1.58 0.49 12.37
C TYR A 221 -0.89 0.69 11.03
N HIS A 222 -0.35 -0.38 10.44
CA HIS A 222 0.30 -0.33 9.13
C HIS A 222 -0.67 0.14 8.03
N TYR A 223 -1.92 -0.34 8.04
CA TYR A 223 -2.96 0.16 7.14
C TYR A 223 -3.22 1.66 7.34
N LEU A 224 -3.37 2.11 8.59
CA LEU A 224 -3.71 3.49 8.91
C LEU A 224 -2.56 4.46 8.58
N PHE A 225 -1.30 4.03 8.74
CA PHE A 225 -0.14 4.81 8.30
C PHE A 225 -0.11 4.97 6.78
N ASP A 226 -0.30 3.88 6.03
CA ASP A 226 -0.38 3.92 4.57
C ASP A 226 -1.56 4.78 4.08
N ALA A 227 -2.73 4.64 4.71
CA ALA A 227 -3.90 5.47 4.43
C ALA A 227 -3.61 6.96 4.67
N ALA A 228 -2.97 7.32 5.77
CA ALA A 228 -2.61 8.71 6.06
C ALA A 228 -1.63 9.29 5.04
N ILE A 229 -0.65 8.51 4.60
CA ILE A 229 0.29 8.91 3.53
C ILE A 229 -0.48 9.16 2.23
N LYS A 230 -1.39 8.27 1.85
CA LYS A 230 -2.22 8.40 0.64
C LYS A 230 -3.16 9.60 0.73
N LEU A 231 -3.83 9.81 1.86
CA LEU A 231 -4.67 10.98 2.10
C LEU A 231 -3.84 12.26 1.94
N HIS A 232 -2.65 12.32 2.55
CA HIS A 232 -1.75 13.45 2.40
C HIS A 232 -1.34 13.71 0.95
N GLN A 233 -1.05 12.65 0.17
CA GLN A 233 -0.74 12.76 -1.26
C GLN A 233 -1.92 13.30 -2.09
N LEU A 234 -3.15 13.02 -1.66
CA LEU A 234 -4.38 13.54 -2.25
C LEU A 234 -4.76 14.94 -1.73
N GLY A 235 -3.97 15.53 -0.83
CA GLY A 235 -4.25 16.84 -0.22
C GLY A 235 -5.32 16.80 0.87
N LEU A 236 -5.66 15.63 1.38
CA LEU A 236 -6.61 15.43 2.49
C LEU A 236 -5.84 15.28 3.81
N ASP A 237 -6.36 15.88 4.88
CA ASP A 237 -5.81 15.73 6.22
C ASP A 237 -6.44 14.50 6.90
N ALA A 238 -5.61 13.53 7.30
CA ALA A 238 -6.07 12.31 7.96
C ALA A 238 -6.64 12.57 9.37
N ALA A 239 -6.32 13.71 9.97
CA ALA A 239 -6.81 14.09 11.29
C ALA A 239 -8.20 14.76 11.25
N THR A 240 -8.75 15.05 10.07
CA THR A 240 -10.08 15.68 9.94
C THR A 240 -11.10 14.71 9.35
N PRO A 241 -12.39 14.83 9.70
CA PRO A 241 -13.44 13.96 9.15
C PRO A 241 -13.79 14.26 7.69
N ASP A 242 -13.10 15.20 7.04
CA ASP A 242 -13.46 15.73 5.72
C ASP A 242 -13.23 14.74 4.58
N HIS A 243 -12.54 13.63 4.85
CA HIS A 243 -12.40 12.47 3.94
C HIS A 243 -13.55 11.46 4.05
N GLY A 244 -14.57 11.72 4.89
CA GLY A 244 -15.82 10.96 4.99
C GLY A 244 -16.95 11.54 4.10
N PRO A 245 -18.18 10.99 4.15
CA PRO A 245 -19.30 11.53 3.39
C PRO A 245 -19.52 13.00 3.74
N ILE A 246 -19.19 13.88 2.80
CA ILE A 246 -19.37 15.33 2.89
C ILE A 246 -20.84 15.58 3.19
N ARG A 247 -21.16 15.91 4.45
CA ARG A 247 -22.41 16.63 4.72
C ARG A 247 -22.24 17.98 4.04
N ARG A 248 -22.78 18.10 2.81
CA ARG A 248 -22.98 19.38 2.13
C ARG A 248 -23.92 20.21 2.99
N THR A 249 -23.38 20.84 4.02
CA THR A 249 -23.98 21.99 4.65
C THR A 249 -23.53 23.15 3.80
N ILE A 250 -24.28 23.43 2.74
CA ILE A 250 -24.17 24.68 1.99
C ILE A 250 -24.58 25.77 2.96
N HIS A 251 -23.70 26.26 3.82
CA HIS A 251 -23.86 27.50 4.57
C HIS A 251 -22.49 28.17 4.71
N SER A 252 -22.24 29.05 3.73
CA SER A 252 -21.57 30.35 3.82
C SER A 252 -20.41 30.57 4.79
N GLN A 253 -19.39 31.24 4.25
CA GLN A 253 -18.28 31.94 4.90
C GLN A 253 -16.95 31.18 4.96
N ILE A 254 -16.38 30.89 3.78
CA ILE A 254 -14.92 30.93 3.65
C ILE A 254 -14.55 32.41 3.55
N LYS A 255 -14.10 32.98 4.67
CA LYS A 255 -13.28 34.20 4.63
C LYS A 255 -11.95 33.80 4.02
N ASP A 256 -11.53 34.54 2.99
CA ASP A 256 -10.19 34.51 2.42
C ASP A 256 -9.14 34.61 3.54
N SER A 257 -8.57 33.47 3.93
CA SER A 257 -7.29 33.43 4.62
C SER A 257 -6.27 32.97 3.60
N GLN A 258 -5.40 33.92 3.23
CA GLN A 258 -4.19 33.75 2.45
C GLN A 258 -3.42 32.49 2.85
N TYR A 259 -3.65 31.41 2.12
CA TYR A 259 -2.71 30.30 2.00
C TYR A 259 -2.52 30.03 0.51
N GLU A 260 -1.84 30.97 -0.15
CA GLU A 260 -1.10 30.66 -1.38
C GLU A 260 0.01 29.66 -0.99
N ARG A 261 -0.30 28.36 -0.99
CA ARG A 261 0.73 27.34 -1.08
C ARG A 261 1.12 27.26 -2.55
N GLU A 262 2.26 27.87 -2.89
CA GLU A 262 2.97 27.59 -4.13
C GLU A 262 3.21 26.06 -4.23
N TRP A 263 2.50 25.41 -5.15
CA TRP A 263 2.81 24.03 -5.53
C TRP A 263 4.06 24.04 -6.41
N PRO A 264 5.19 23.43 -5.99
CA PRO A 264 6.37 23.34 -6.84
C PRO A 264 6.21 22.15 -7.78
N ARG A 265 5.25 22.18 -8.72
CA ARG A 265 5.13 21.14 -9.77
C ARG A 265 4.73 21.76 -11.11
N ARG A 266 5.63 21.62 -12.09
CA ARG A 266 5.62 22.31 -13.40
C ARG A 266 4.73 21.67 -14.47
N TRP A 267 4.01 20.58 -14.16
CA TRP A 267 3.29 19.78 -15.17
C TRP A 267 1.97 19.25 -14.62
N ILE A 268 0.89 19.36 -15.39
CA ILE A 268 -0.43 18.79 -15.09
C ILE A 268 -0.77 17.79 -16.19
N VAL A 269 -0.91 16.52 -15.82
CA VAL A 269 -1.40 15.47 -16.73
C VAL A 269 -2.88 15.30 -16.48
N LEU A 270 -3.69 15.43 -17.52
CA LEU A 270 -5.15 15.28 -17.46
C LEU A 270 -5.56 14.03 -18.21
N ASP A 271 -6.54 13.32 -17.66
CA ASP A 271 -7.29 12.35 -18.43
C ASP A 271 -8.33 13.07 -19.31
N ILE A 272 -8.72 12.43 -20.41
CA ILE A 272 -9.81 12.92 -21.25
C ILE A 272 -11.14 12.47 -20.63
N GLU A 273 -11.26 11.17 -20.38
CA GLU A 273 -12.48 10.55 -19.91
C GLU A 273 -12.71 10.80 -18.41
N GLY A 274 -13.87 11.32 -18.03
CA GLY A 274 -14.25 11.56 -16.64
C GLY A 274 -13.52 12.73 -15.96
N THR A 275 -12.53 13.35 -16.61
CA THR A 275 -11.78 14.50 -16.10
C THR A 275 -12.07 15.78 -16.91
N THR A 276 -11.86 15.77 -18.23
CA THR A 276 -12.16 16.93 -19.07
C THR A 276 -13.49 16.81 -19.80
N THR A 277 -13.94 15.59 -20.04
CA THR A 277 -15.13 15.24 -20.82
C THR A 277 -15.92 14.16 -20.07
N PRO A 278 -17.28 14.18 -20.06
CA PRO A 278 -18.06 13.12 -19.44
C PRO A 278 -17.71 11.73 -19.98
N ILE A 279 -17.63 10.73 -19.09
CA ILE A 279 -17.46 9.31 -19.47
C ILE A 279 -18.51 8.90 -20.53
N THR A 280 -19.76 9.34 -20.32
CA THR A 280 -20.88 9.06 -21.23
C THR A 280 -20.67 9.60 -22.63
N PHE A 281 -19.88 10.67 -22.82
CA PHE A 281 -19.56 11.14 -24.17
C PHE A 281 -18.64 10.15 -24.91
N VAL A 282 -17.68 9.54 -24.20
CA VAL A 282 -16.80 8.52 -24.79
C VAL A 282 -17.60 7.25 -25.10
N THR A 283 -18.37 6.76 -24.13
CA THR A 283 -19.10 5.48 -24.25
C THR A 283 -20.32 5.56 -25.16
N ASP A 284 -21.06 6.66 -25.10
CA ASP A 284 -22.38 6.77 -25.74
C ASP A 284 -22.33 7.56 -27.06
N VAL A 285 -21.23 8.28 -27.33
CA VAL A 285 -21.06 9.07 -28.56
C VAL A 285 -19.86 8.61 -29.37
N LEU A 286 -18.64 8.66 -28.81
CA LEU A 286 -17.42 8.39 -29.61
C LEU A 286 -17.35 6.94 -30.10
N PHE A 287 -17.55 5.94 -29.24
CA PHE A 287 -17.50 4.55 -29.67
C PHE A 287 -18.61 4.16 -30.65
N PRO A 288 -19.89 4.53 -30.42
CA PRO A 288 -20.96 4.32 -31.41
C PRO A 288 -20.69 5.03 -32.74
N TYR A 289 -20.21 6.28 -32.70
CA TYR A 289 -19.87 7.03 -33.91
C TYR A 289 -18.79 6.33 -34.73
N ALA A 290 -17.71 5.87 -34.08
CA ALA A 290 -16.67 5.13 -34.77
C ALA A 290 -17.26 3.92 -35.47
N ARG A 291 -18.00 3.06 -34.74
CA ARG A 291 -18.62 1.85 -35.30
C ARG A 291 -19.48 2.14 -36.53
N GLU A 292 -20.32 3.17 -36.48
CA GLU A 292 -21.27 3.49 -37.54
C GLU A 292 -20.63 4.19 -38.76
N ASN A 293 -19.44 4.77 -38.60
CA ASN A 293 -18.79 5.58 -39.64
C ASN A 293 -17.51 4.97 -40.22
N VAL A 294 -17.04 3.80 -39.75
CA VAL A 294 -15.85 3.11 -40.32
C VAL A 294 -15.94 3.01 -41.85
N GLY A 295 -17.07 2.51 -42.38
CA GLY A 295 -17.23 2.32 -43.82
C GLY A 295 -17.21 3.63 -44.61
N LYS A 296 -17.78 4.71 -44.03
CA LYS A 296 -17.79 6.03 -44.64
C LYS A 296 -16.40 6.65 -44.66
N HIS A 297 -15.68 6.61 -43.53
CA HIS A 297 -14.31 7.09 -43.41
C HIS A 297 -13.40 6.36 -44.40
N LEU A 298 -13.37 5.02 -44.36
CA LEU A 298 -12.54 4.22 -45.27
C LEU A 298 -12.86 4.50 -46.75
N ASN A 299 -14.12 4.76 -47.11
CA ASN A 299 -14.46 5.11 -48.50
C ASN A 299 -13.90 6.47 -48.91
N LEU A 300 -13.98 7.45 -48.01
CA LEU A 300 -13.53 8.82 -48.24
C LEU A 300 -12.00 8.92 -48.31
N THR A 301 -11.30 8.23 -47.41
CA THR A 301 -9.86 8.37 -47.21
C THR A 301 -9.04 7.21 -47.78
N TYR A 302 -9.66 6.25 -48.48
CA TYR A 302 -9.01 5.03 -48.96
C TYR A 302 -7.65 5.25 -49.64
N HIS A 303 -7.53 6.29 -50.46
CA HIS A 303 -6.31 6.54 -51.24
C HIS A 303 -5.22 7.31 -50.47
N THR A 304 -5.50 7.71 -49.23
CA THR A 304 -4.53 8.39 -48.38
C THR A 304 -3.52 7.41 -47.80
N ALA A 305 -2.29 7.87 -47.57
CA ALA A 305 -1.24 7.04 -46.98
C ALA A 305 -1.60 6.58 -45.55
N GLU A 306 -2.27 7.44 -44.78
CA GLU A 306 -2.71 7.16 -43.40
C GLU A 306 -3.68 5.96 -43.38
N THR A 307 -4.75 6.01 -44.18
CA THR A 307 -5.71 4.90 -44.25
C THR A 307 -5.11 3.62 -44.83
N GLN A 308 -4.15 3.72 -45.75
CA GLN A 308 -3.45 2.52 -46.26
C GLN A 308 -2.59 1.85 -45.18
N GLU A 309 -1.97 2.62 -44.28
CA GLU A 309 -1.23 2.05 -43.15
C GLU A 309 -2.19 1.45 -42.11
N ASP A 310 -3.32 2.11 -41.82
CA ASP A 310 -4.36 1.54 -40.94
C ASP A 310 -4.87 0.19 -41.47
N ILE A 311 -5.15 0.09 -42.78
CA ILE A 311 -5.56 -1.14 -43.44
C ILE A 311 -4.48 -2.22 -43.31
N LYS A 312 -3.20 -1.85 -43.44
CA LYS A 312 -2.07 -2.78 -43.33
C LYS A 312 -1.90 -3.30 -41.90
N LEU A 313 -1.96 -2.43 -40.89
CA LEU A 313 -1.86 -2.81 -39.48
C LEU A 313 -3.04 -3.69 -39.06
N LEU A 314 -4.26 -3.32 -39.45
CA LEU A 314 -5.45 -4.09 -39.15
C LEU A 314 -5.47 -5.43 -39.89
N ARG A 315 -4.95 -5.49 -41.12
CA ARG A 315 -4.77 -6.76 -41.85
C ARG A 315 -3.82 -7.71 -41.14
N ALA A 316 -2.67 -7.23 -40.68
CA ALA A 316 -1.72 -8.05 -39.94
C ALA A 316 -2.33 -8.60 -38.64
N GLN A 317 -3.12 -7.79 -37.93
CA GLN A 317 -3.83 -8.24 -36.73
C GLN A 317 -4.89 -9.32 -37.05
N VAL A 318 -5.68 -9.12 -38.11
CA VAL A 318 -6.71 -10.09 -38.50
C VAL A 318 -6.11 -11.41 -39.00
N GLU A 319 -4.95 -11.38 -39.66
CA GLU A 319 -4.22 -12.59 -40.04
C GLU A 319 -3.79 -13.40 -38.81
N GLU A 320 -3.34 -12.73 -37.73
CA GLU A 320 -3.07 -13.40 -36.45
C GLU A 320 -4.35 -13.95 -35.83
N ASP A 321 -5.41 -13.15 -35.79
CA ASP A 321 -6.70 -13.56 -35.22
C ASP A 321 -7.27 -14.80 -35.92
N LEU A 322 -7.07 -14.92 -37.24
CA LEU A 322 -7.45 -16.09 -38.03
C LEU A 322 -6.58 -17.32 -37.70
N ARG A 323 -5.28 -17.14 -37.43
CA ARG A 323 -4.40 -18.24 -36.97
C ARG A 323 -4.80 -18.74 -35.59
N GLU A 324 -5.18 -17.84 -34.70
CA GLU A 324 -5.60 -18.14 -33.34
C GLU A 324 -7.06 -18.65 -33.25
N GLY A 325 -7.81 -18.61 -34.34
CA GLY A 325 -9.20 -19.08 -34.39
C GLY A 325 -10.18 -18.15 -33.67
N VAL A 326 -9.90 -16.84 -33.61
CA VAL A 326 -10.76 -15.85 -32.97
C VAL A 326 -12.10 -15.76 -33.69
N THR A 327 -13.19 -15.90 -32.91
CA THR A 327 -14.55 -15.86 -33.45
C THR A 327 -14.89 -14.46 -34.00
N GLY A 328 -15.29 -14.40 -35.27
CA GLY A 328 -15.68 -13.14 -35.94
C GLY A 328 -14.59 -12.51 -36.82
N ALA A 329 -13.38 -13.08 -36.87
CA ALA A 329 -12.34 -12.66 -37.81
C ALA A 329 -12.68 -13.12 -39.25
N VAL A 330 -12.57 -12.20 -40.21
CA VAL A 330 -12.83 -12.46 -41.63
C VAL A 330 -11.59 -12.07 -42.45
N PRO A 331 -11.09 -12.92 -43.37
CA PRO A 331 -9.94 -12.56 -44.21
C PRO A 331 -10.16 -11.26 -44.96
N ILE A 332 -9.15 -10.39 -44.95
CA ILE A 332 -9.19 -9.10 -45.65
C ILE A 332 -8.52 -9.29 -47.01
N PRO A 333 -9.26 -9.14 -48.12
CA PRO A 333 -8.70 -9.30 -49.46
C PRO A 333 -7.50 -8.40 -49.74
N HIS A 334 -6.69 -8.79 -50.73
CA HIS A 334 -5.64 -7.93 -51.23
C HIS A 334 -6.23 -6.71 -51.94
N ALA A 335 -5.47 -5.61 -51.99
CA ALA A 335 -5.90 -4.36 -52.61
C ALA A 335 -6.33 -4.53 -54.09
N ASP A 336 -5.75 -5.53 -54.77
CA ASP A 336 -6.02 -5.87 -56.17
C ASP A 336 -7.40 -6.52 -56.40
N GLU A 337 -8.06 -6.99 -55.33
CA GLU A 337 -9.36 -7.67 -55.39
C GLU A 337 -10.57 -6.72 -55.39
N GLY A 338 -10.32 -5.42 -55.25
CA GLY A 338 -11.30 -4.34 -55.34
C GLY A 338 -11.53 -3.61 -54.01
N LYS A 339 -11.52 -2.26 -54.06
CA LYS A 339 -11.71 -1.36 -52.92
C LYS A 339 -12.94 -1.71 -52.08
N GLU A 340 -14.10 -1.97 -52.72
CA GLU A 340 -15.33 -2.22 -51.96
C GLU A 340 -15.24 -3.49 -51.11
N LYS A 341 -14.55 -4.53 -51.59
CA LYS A 341 -14.38 -5.79 -50.85
C LYS A 341 -13.47 -5.64 -49.65
N VAL A 342 -12.38 -4.87 -49.80
CA VAL A 342 -11.46 -4.57 -48.69
C VAL A 342 -12.20 -3.80 -47.60
N ILE A 343 -12.96 -2.77 -47.97
CA ILE A 343 -13.72 -1.95 -47.01
C ILE A 343 -14.79 -2.79 -46.30
N ALA A 344 -15.54 -3.63 -47.02
CA ALA A 344 -16.55 -4.49 -46.41
C ALA A 344 -15.94 -5.46 -45.38
N ALA A 345 -14.81 -6.09 -45.72
CA ALA A 345 -14.08 -6.96 -44.79
C ALA A 345 -13.55 -6.19 -43.58
N MET A 346 -13.05 -4.95 -43.77
CA MET A 346 -12.59 -4.10 -42.68
C MET A 346 -13.70 -3.74 -41.72
N VAL A 347 -14.86 -3.29 -42.24
CA VAL A 347 -16.04 -2.96 -41.43
C VAL A 347 -16.46 -4.17 -40.59
N SER A 348 -16.56 -5.36 -41.21
CA SER A 348 -16.95 -6.58 -40.50
C SER A 348 -16.00 -6.94 -39.35
N ASN A 349 -14.69 -6.83 -39.57
CA ASN A 349 -13.70 -7.12 -38.53
C ASN A 349 -13.74 -6.08 -37.41
N VAL A 350 -13.82 -4.79 -37.75
CA VAL A 350 -13.90 -3.71 -36.76
C VAL A 350 -15.16 -3.83 -35.90
N GLU A 351 -16.32 -4.11 -36.51
CA GLU A 351 -17.56 -4.33 -35.77
C GLU A 351 -17.46 -5.53 -34.82
N ALA A 352 -16.84 -6.63 -35.25
CA ALA A 352 -16.62 -7.80 -34.40
C ALA A 352 -15.68 -7.48 -33.23
N MET A 353 -14.58 -6.76 -33.49
CA MET A 353 -13.61 -6.37 -32.46
C MET A 353 -14.22 -5.42 -31.43
N ILE A 354 -15.01 -4.43 -31.87
CA ILE A 354 -15.72 -3.50 -30.97
C ILE A 354 -16.75 -4.24 -30.13
N ARG A 355 -17.54 -5.14 -30.74
CA ARG A 355 -18.56 -5.93 -30.03
C ARG A 355 -17.95 -6.84 -28.96
N ALA A 356 -16.75 -7.34 -29.19
CA ALA A 356 -16.01 -8.18 -28.26
C ALA A 356 -15.11 -7.38 -27.29
N ASP A 357 -15.22 -6.04 -27.25
CA ASP A 357 -14.42 -5.13 -26.41
C ASP A 357 -12.90 -5.41 -26.48
N ARG A 358 -12.40 -5.66 -27.70
CA ARG A 358 -10.99 -6.03 -27.91
C ARG A 358 -10.07 -4.82 -27.86
N LYS A 359 -9.10 -4.84 -26.95
CA LYS A 359 -8.11 -3.77 -26.75
C LYS A 359 -6.92 -3.87 -27.72
N ILE A 360 -7.18 -3.67 -29.01
CA ILE A 360 -6.18 -3.79 -30.10
C ILE A 360 -5.61 -2.41 -30.46
N THR A 361 -4.29 -2.30 -30.60
CA THR A 361 -3.62 -1.04 -30.97
C THR A 361 -4.06 -0.51 -32.33
N ALA A 362 -4.05 -1.37 -33.37
CA ALA A 362 -4.46 -0.99 -34.73
C ALA A 362 -5.93 -0.49 -34.80
N LEU A 363 -6.81 -1.06 -33.97
CA LEU A 363 -8.19 -0.60 -33.88
C LEU A 363 -8.28 0.80 -33.27
N LYS A 364 -7.51 1.07 -32.20
CA LYS A 364 -7.50 2.38 -31.54
C LYS A 364 -6.97 3.49 -32.44
N GLU A 365 -5.96 3.20 -33.26
CA GLU A 365 -5.44 4.15 -34.25
C GLU A 365 -6.51 4.51 -35.28
N LEU A 366 -7.16 3.52 -35.89
CA LEU A 366 -8.24 3.74 -36.85
C LEU A 366 -9.42 4.50 -36.22
N GLN A 367 -9.83 4.16 -34.99
CA GLN A 367 -10.87 4.89 -34.26
C GLN A 367 -10.51 6.37 -34.09
N GLY A 368 -9.25 6.67 -33.77
CA GLY A 368 -8.74 8.04 -33.68
C GLY A 368 -8.88 8.82 -34.99
N HIS A 369 -8.56 8.19 -36.13
CA HIS A 369 -8.71 8.81 -37.45
C HIS A 369 -10.17 9.04 -37.83
N ILE A 370 -11.06 8.09 -37.50
CA ILE A 370 -12.51 8.25 -37.73
C ILE A 370 -13.07 9.41 -36.91
N TRP A 371 -12.69 9.52 -35.63
CA TRP A 371 -13.10 10.66 -34.79
C TRP A 371 -12.59 11.98 -35.33
N ARG A 372 -11.33 12.02 -35.80
CA ARG A 372 -10.76 13.22 -36.43
C ARG A 372 -11.62 13.67 -37.62
N THR A 373 -11.96 12.76 -38.52
CA THR A 373 -12.86 13.07 -39.65
C THR A 373 -14.23 13.56 -39.18
N GLY A 374 -14.79 12.96 -38.12
CA GLY A 374 -16.07 13.39 -37.55
C GLY A 374 -16.04 14.81 -36.98
N PHE A 375 -14.95 15.19 -36.31
CA PHE A 375 -14.76 16.56 -35.83
C PHE A 375 -14.53 17.56 -36.98
N GLU A 376 -13.72 17.19 -37.99
CA GLU A 376 -13.44 18.04 -39.15
C GLU A 376 -14.68 18.27 -40.04
N CYS A 377 -15.61 17.31 -40.07
CA CYS A 377 -16.86 17.42 -40.81
C CYS A 377 -18.02 18.02 -40.00
N ASP A 378 -17.77 18.53 -38.78
CA ASP A 378 -18.79 19.04 -37.84
C ASP A 378 -19.88 18.00 -37.45
N GLU A 379 -19.62 16.71 -37.65
CA GLU A 379 -20.51 15.60 -37.27
C GLU A 379 -20.36 15.21 -35.80
N LEU A 380 -19.18 15.44 -35.24
CA LEU A 380 -18.90 15.32 -33.81
C LEU A 380 -18.64 16.70 -33.20
N LYS A 381 -19.20 16.94 -32.02
CA LYS A 381 -18.92 18.13 -31.21
C LYS A 381 -18.42 17.70 -29.85
N ALA A 382 -17.24 18.19 -29.46
CA ALA A 382 -16.64 17.85 -28.18
C ALA A 382 -17.48 18.45 -27.05
N ILE A 383 -17.69 17.66 -25.99
CA ILE A 383 -18.33 18.13 -24.77
C ILE A 383 -17.25 18.17 -23.68
N VAL A 384 -16.96 19.35 -23.16
CA VAL A 384 -16.07 19.52 -22.00
C VAL A 384 -16.86 20.04 -20.81
N PHE A 385 -16.43 19.72 -19.59
CA PHE A 385 -17.03 20.34 -18.41
C PHE A 385 -16.78 21.86 -18.41
N GLU A 386 -17.74 22.62 -17.88
CA GLU A 386 -17.73 24.09 -17.92
C GLU A 386 -16.47 24.70 -17.28
N ASP A 387 -15.94 24.06 -16.25
CA ASP A 387 -14.77 24.50 -15.49
C ASP A 387 -13.42 24.17 -16.16
N VAL A 388 -13.41 23.30 -17.18
CA VAL A 388 -12.17 22.83 -17.80
C VAL A 388 -11.44 23.94 -18.52
N ALA A 389 -12.14 24.77 -19.29
CA ALA A 389 -11.53 25.87 -20.04
C ALA A 389 -10.86 26.88 -19.08
N ASP A 390 -11.59 27.29 -18.04
CA ASP A 390 -11.12 28.24 -17.04
C ASP A 390 -9.94 27.68 -16.22
N ALA A 391 -10.02 26.41 -15.82
CA ALA A 391 -8.94 25.74 -15.09
C ALA A 391 -7.66 25.65 -15.92
N LEU A 392 -7.79 25.26 -17.19
CA LEU A 392 -6.69 25.20 -18.14
C LEU A 392 -6.05 26.59 -18.32
N GLU A 393 -6.85 27.64 -18.54
CA GLU A 393 -6.35 29.00 -18.72
C GLU A 393 -5.61 29.50 -17.47
N LYS A 394 -6.18 29.28 -16.28
CA LYS A 394 -5.58 29.62 -15.00
C LYS A 394 -4.24 28.91 -14.76
N TRP A 395 -4.13 27.62 -15.10
CA TRP A 395 -2.87 26.90 -14.96
C TRP A 395 -1.80 27.42 -15.91
N HIS A 396 -2.19 27.75 -17.14
CA HIS A 396 -1.28 28.31 -18.13
C HIS A 396 -0.78 29.71 -17.72
N SER A 397 -1.66 30.59 -17.25
CA SER A 397 -1.30 31.92 -16.77
C SER A 397 -0.40 31.86 -15.52
N SER A 398 -0.46 30.78 -14.76
CA SER A 398 0.34 30.54 -13.56
C SER A 398 1.71 29.90 -13.87
N GLY A 399 2.09 29.78 -15.15
CA GLY A 399 3.39 29.22 -15.55
C GLY A 399 3.50 27.69 -15.43
N ILE A 400 2.38 27.00 -15.21
CA ILE A 400 2.32 25.54 -15.19
C ILE A 400 2.23 25.06 -16.63
N LYS A 401 3.19 24.24 -17.06
CA LYS A 401 3.14 23.63 -18.39
C LYS A 401 2.11 22.49 -18.36
N ARG A 402 1.37 22.34 -19.44
CA ARG A 402 0.45 21.22 -19.66
C ARG A 402 1.23 20.12 -20.37
#